data_AF-A0A962H540-F1
#
_entry.id   AF-A0A962H540-F1
#
_cell.length_a   1.000
_cell.length_b   1.000
_cell.length_c   1.000
_cell.angle_alpha   90.00
_cell.angle_beta   90.00
_cell.angle_gamma   90.00
#
_symmetry.space_group_name_H-M   'P 1'
#
loop_
_entity.id
_entity.type
_entity.pdbx_description
1 polymer ?
#
loop_
_entity_poly.entity_id
_entity_poly.type
_entity_poly.pdbx_seq_one_letter_code
_entity_poly.pdbx_strand_id
1 'polypeptide(L)' 'QECRRTGFLGRTGIYEMFKLSPELRGLIQVDTDLTKVTEVAVREGMRPLRISAAQQIARGVTTIDEVWKVLPAPE' A
#
# COMPACT_ATOMS: atom_id res chain seq x y z
N GLN A 1 -2.02 32.81 0.36
CA GLN A 1 -1.43 31.66 -0.37
C GLN A 1 -1.83 30.39 0.35
N GLU A 2 -2.66 29.54 -0.27
CA GLU A 2 -3.31 28.41 0.41
C GLU A 2 -2.33 27.28 0.80
N CYS A 3 -1.30 27.03 -0.01
CA CYS A 3 -0.31 25.96 0.22
C CYS A 3 1.04 26.43 0.79
N ARG A 4 1.16 27.68 1.31
CA ARG A 4 2.41 28.23 1.87
C ARG A 4 3.68 28.03 1.00
N ARG A 5 3.54 28.04 -0.33
CA ARG A 5 4.61 27.78 -1.33
C ARG A 5 5.25 26.38 -1.27
N THR A 6 4.61 25.38 -0.65
CA THR A 6 5.13 24.01 -0.62
C THR A 6 4.75 23.19 -1.85
N GLY A 7 3.68 23.59 -2.55
CA GLY A 7 3.08 22.79 -3.63
C GLY A 7 2.12 21.70 -3.15
N PHE A 8 1.91 21.55 -1.84
CA PHE A 8 1.04 20.54 -1.23
C PHE A 8 0.10 21.16 -0.20
N LEU A 9 -1.12 20.64 -0.08
CA LEU A 9 -2.08 21.00 0.95
C LEU A 9 -2.79 19.75 1.46
N GLY A 10 -2.75 19.53 2.78
CA GLY A 10 -3.33 18.35 3.41
C GLY A 10 -2.43 17.12 3.33
N ARG A 11 -2.99 15.96 3.66
CA ARG A 11 -2.34 14.65 3.63
C ARG A 11 -3.33 13.61 3.14
N THR A 12 -2.83 12.59 2.45
CA THR A 12 -3.61 11.44 2.01
C THR A 12 -2.94 10.16 2.49
N GLY A 13 -3.73 9.16 2.86
CA GLY A 13 -3.23 7.84 3.24
C GLY A 13 -3.13 6.93 2.01
N ILE A 14 -2.07 6.12 1.98
CA ILE A 14 -1.93 5.00 1.05
C ILE A 14 -1.96 3.74 1.90
N TYR A 15 -2.75 2.76 1.50
CA TYR A 15 -3.03 1.61 2.32
C TYR A 15 -2.81 0.32 1.56
N GLU A 16 -2.30 -0.67 2.29
CA GLU A 16 -2.29 -2.07 1.94
C GLU A 16 -3.10 -2.78 3.02
N MET A 17 -4.25 -3.33 2.63
CA MET A 17 -5.18 -3.97 3.57
C MET A 17 -5.80 -5.19 2.93
N PHE A 18 -5.95 -6.23 3.73
CA PHE A 18 -6.68 -7.44 3.38
C PHE A 18 -7.60 -7.83 4.52
N LYS A 19 -8.66 -8.57 4.20
CA LYS A 19 -9.53 -9.16 5.22
C LYS A 19 -8.90 -10.47 5.66
N LEU A 20 -8.92 -10.75 6.97
CA LEU A 20 -8.46 -12.04 7.48
C LEU A 20 -9.49 -13.13 7.14
N SER A 21 -9.37 -13.72 5.96
CA SER A 21 -10.21 -14.82 5.50
C SER A 21 -9.89 -16.12 6.25
N PRO A 22 -10.77 -17.14 6.18
CA PRO A 22 -10.46 -18.46 6.73
C PRO A 22 -9.19 -19.08 6.15
N GLU A 23 -8.91 -18.85 4.86
CA GLU A 23 -7.71 -19.35 4.19
C GLU A 23 -6.45 -18.66 4.76
N LEU A 24 -6.44 -17.33 4.83
CA LEU A 24 -5.35 -16.57 5.44
C LEU A 24 -5.15 -16.92 6.90
N ARG A 25 -6.24 -17.14 7.66
CA ARG A 25 -6.14 -17.57 9.05
C ARG A 25 -5.48 -18.94 9.18
N GLY A 26 -5.74 -19.87 8.26
CA GLY A 26 -5.10 -21.18 8.23
C GLY A 26 -3.60 -21.13 7.97
N LEU A 27 -3.12 -20.07 7.31
CA LEU A 27 -1.70 -19.84 7.05
C LEU A 27 -0.92 -19.30 8.27
N ILE A 28 -1.59 -18.77 9.30
CA ILE A 28 -0.93 -18.18 10.48
C ILE A 28 -0.42 -19.30 11.41
N GLN A 29 0.89 -19.53 11.38
CA GLN A 29 1.64 -20.55 12.12
C GLN A 29 3.02 -19.98 12.51
N VAL A 30 3.83 -20.73 13.26
CA VAL A 30 5.15 -20.24 13.73
C VAL A 30 6.09 -19.94 12.58
N ASP A 31 6.14 -20.81 11.58
CA ASP A 31 7.07 -20.70 10.43
C ASP A 31 6.32 -20.36 9.13
N THR A 32 5.39 -19.41 9.21
CA THR A 32 4.59 -18.99 8.05
C THR A 32 5.46 -18.36 6.97
N ASP A 33 5.30 -18.88 5.75
CA ASP A 33 5.83 -18.28 4.53
C ASP A 33 5.01 -17.04 4.15
N LEU A 34 5.60 -15.86 4.31
CA LEU A 34 4.96 -14.57 4.00
C LEU A 34 4.65 -14.40 2.51
N THR A 35 5.39 -15.08 1.62
CA THR A 35 5.10 -15.05 0.18
C THR A 35 3.73 -15.67 -0.09
N LYS A 36 3.43 -16.81 0.54
CA LYS A 36 2.11 -17.46 0.43
C LYS A 36 0.98 -16.60 0.99
N VAL A 37 1.21 -15.96 2.14
CA VAL A 37 0.22 -15.03 2.72
C VAL A 37 -0.06 -13.89 1.75
N THR A 38 0.98 -13.29 1.18
CA THR A 38 0.87 -12.20 0.21
C THR A 38 0.13 -12.64 -1.06
N GLU A 39 0.45 -13.81 -1.60
CA GLU A 39 -0.20 -14.38 -2.78
C GLU A 39 -1.71 -14.57 -2.57
N VAL A 40 -2.10 -15.19 -1.44
CA VAL A 40 -3.51 -15.39 -1.09
C VAL A 40 -4.21 -14.04 -0.89
N ALA A 41 -3.59 -13.12 -0.15
CA ALA A 41 -4.17 -11.81 0.09
C ALA A 41 -4.39 -11.03 -1.21
N VAL A 42 -3.41 -11.01 -2.13
CA VAL A 42 -3.55 -10.36 -3.45
C VAL A 42 -4.64 -11.02 -4.27
N ARG A 43 -4.70 -12.36 -4.29
CA ARG A 43 -5.75 -13.11 -4.99
C ARG A 43 -7.15 -12.78 -4.45
N GLU A 44 -7.27 -12.54 -3.15
CA GLU A 44 -8.52 -12.12 -2.48
C GLU A 44 -8.81 -10.61 -2.59
N GLY A 45 -8.00 -9.86 -3.33
CA GLY A 45 -8.25 -8.45 -3.65
C GLY A 45 -7.47 -7.43 -2.80
N MET A 46 -6.50 -7.87 -2.00
CA MET A 46 -5.50 -6.97 -1.44
C MET A 46 -4.75 -6.26 -2.57
N ARG A 47 -4.53 -4.96 -2.41
CA ARG A 47 -3.65 -4.19 -3.29
C ARG A 47 -2.35 -3.89 -2.56
N PRO A 48 -1.19 -4.28 -3.12
CA PRO A 48 0.10 -3.90 -2.57
C PRO A 48 0.23 -2.38 -2.45
N LEU A 49 0.96 -1.91 -1.44
CA LEU A 49 1.11 -0.49 -1.12
C LEU A 49 1.62 0.32 -2.32
N ARG A 50 2.56 -0.26 -3.08
CA ARG A 50 3.13 0.34 -4.30
C ARG A 50 2.09 0.53 -5.41
N ILE A 51 1.19 -0.42 -5.56
CA ILE A 51 0.09 -0.34 -6.53
C ILE A 51 -0.94 0.70 -6.09
N SER A 52 -1.30 0.71 -4.80
CA SER A 52 -2.16 1.75 -4.22
C SER A 52 -1.55 3.16 -4.39
N ALA A 53 -0.24 3.30 -4.21
CA ALA A 53 0.47 4.56 -4.41
C ALA A 53 0.46 5.00 -5.88
N ALA A 54 0.74 4.09 -6.81
CA ALA A 54 0.69 4.36 -8.24
C ALA A 54 -0.71 4.83 -8.68
N GLN A 55 -1.77 4.26 -8.12
CA GLN A 55 -3.14 4.70 -8.39
C GLN A 55 -3.40 6.13 -7.90
N GLN A 56 -2.85 6.54 -6.75
CA GLN A 56 -3.00 7.91 -6.25
C GLN A 56 -2.22 8.92 -7.09
N ILE A 57 -1.05 8.53 -7.61
CA ILE A 57 -0.29 9.34 -8.59
C ILE A 57 -1.09 9.49 -9.88
N ALA A 58 -1.60 8.38 -10.44
CA ALA A 58 -2.38 8.40 -11.68
C ALA A 58 -3.67 9.24 -11.57
N ARG A 59 -4.23 9.37 -10.36
CA ARG A 59 -5.39 10.23 -10.07
C ARG A 59 -5.03 11.69 -9.79
N GLY A 60 -3.74 12.04 -9.75
CA GLY A 60 -3.28 13.40 -9.45
C GLY A 60 -3.42 13.82 -7.98
N VAL A 61 -3.56 12.87 -7.05
CA VAL A 61 -3.73 13.16 -5.61
C VAL A 61 -2.39 13.40 -4.92
N THR A 62 -1.31 12.77 -5.41
CA THR A 62 0.06 12.91 -4.89
C THR A 62 1.07 12.84 -6.03
N THR A 63 2.35 13.07 -5.73
CA THR A 63 3.46 13.00 -6.70
C THR A 63 4.30 11.75 -6.51
N ILE A 64 5.05 11.38 -7.54
CA ILE A 64 6.03 10.29 -7.47
C ILE A 64 7.12 10.58 -6.41
N ASP A 65 7.57 11.83 -6.30
CA ASP A 65 8.58 12.24 -5.33
C ASP A 65 8.10 12.06 -3.88
N GLU A 66 6.84 12.37 -3.58
CA GLU A 66 6.29 12.13 -2.24
C GLU A 66 6.18 10.63 -1.95
N VAL A 67 5.75 9.85 -2.94
CA VAL A 67 5.61 8.39 -2.80
C VAL A 67 6.97 7.72 -2.54
N TRP A 68 8.03 8.11 -3.24
CA TRP A 68 9.37 7.53 -3.01
C TRP A 68 9.96 7.83 -1.64
N LYS A 69 9.58 8.93 -0.99
CA LYS A 69 10.05 9.27 0.36
C LYS A 69 9.43 8.39 1.45
N VAL A 70 8.27 7.79 1.18
CA VAL A 70 7.46 7.10 2.22
C VAL A 70 7.32 5.60 1.99
N LEU A 71 7.54 5.10 0.77
CA LEU A 71 7.46 3.67 0.49
C LEU A 71 8.69 2.93 1.02
N PRO A 72 8.53 1.70 1.55
CA PRO A 72 9.65 0.82 1.87
C PRO A 72 10.51 0.53 0.64
N ALA A 73 11.80 0.26 0.85
CA ALA A 73 12.69 -0.20 -0.21
C ALA A 73 12.12 -1.45 -0.89
N PRO A 74 12.38 -1.66 -2.21
CA PRO A 74 11.99 -2.91 -2.85
C PRO A 74 12.75 -4.06 -2.17
N GLU A 75 12.04 -5.15 -1.86
CA GLU A 75 12.68 -6.44 -1.53
C GLU A 75 13.38 -7.04 -2.76
#